data_AF-A0A4R7E1H4-F1
#
_entry.id   AF-A0A4R7E1H4-F1
#
_cell.length_a   1.000
_cell.length_b   1.000
_cell.length_c   1.000
_cell.angle_alpha   90.00
_cell.angle_beta   90.00
_cell.angle_gamma   90.00
#
_symmetry.space_group_name_H-M   'P 1'
#
loop_
_entity.id
_entity.type
_entity.pdbx_description
1 polymer ?
#
loop_
_entity_poly.entity_id
_entity_poly.type
_entity_poly.pdbx_seq_one_letter_code
_entity_poly.pdbx_strand_id
1 'polypeptide(L)'
;MGLLDGILGNAGEVEIEKLEKELAEIIIEGEKIESGYNVLRDYFVFTDKRLILVDKQGVTGKKIEYHTIPYKNIRHFSIESAGTFDRDAELKLWTAGLTEPIEKKIWQKI
;
A
#
# COMPACT_ATOMS: atom_id res chain seq x y z
N MET A 1 5.89 -11.19 -14.23
CA MET A 1 4.81 -12.11 -13.85
C MET A 1 5.13 -12.71 -12.48
N GLY A 2 5.06 -11.86 -11.45
CA GLY A 2 5.31 -12.25 -10.07
C GLY A 2 4.00 -12.51 -9.36
N LEU A 3 4.04 -13.26 -8.26
CA LEU A 3 2.90 -13.60 -7.39
C LEU A 3 2.03 -12.39 -6.96
N LEU A 4 2.57 -11.17 -7.08
CA LEU A 4 1.87 -9.91 -6.81
C LEU A 4 0.86 -9.52 -7.90
N ASP A 5 1.07 -9.88 -9.17
CA ASP A 5 0.15 -9.56 -10.28
C ASP A 5 -1.24 -10.19 -10.07
N GLY A 6 -1.29 -11.41 -9.53
CA GLY A 6 -2.54 -12.15 -9.32
C GLY A 6 -3.36 -11.67 -8.13
N ILE A 7 -2.73 -11.02 -7.15
CA ILE A 7 -3.38 -10.49 -5.95
C ILE A 7 -3.73 -9.01 -6.15
N LEU A 8 -2.88 -8.26 -6.86
CA LEU A 8 -3.10 -6.87 -7.23
C LEU A 8 -3.95 -6.70 -8.50
N GLY A 9 -4.41 -7.79 -9.12
CA GLY A 9 -5.17 -7.78 -10.38
C GLY A 9 -6.44 -6.91 -10.40
N ASN A 10 -6.90 -6.40 -9.25
CA ASN A 10 -8.03 -5.49 -9.09
C ASN A 10 -7.70 -4.16 -8.39
N ALA A 11 -6.42 -3.91 -8.04
CA ALA A 11 -5.95 -2.61 -7.60
C ALA A 11 -5.59 -1.78 -8.83
N GLY A 12 -6.08 -0.55 -8.93
CA GLY A 12 -5.71 0.31 -10.05
C GLY A 12 -4.23 0.64 -9.93
N GLU A 13 -3.44 0.30 -10.94
CA GLU A 13 -2.10 0.87 -11.04
C GLU A 13 -2.24 2.37 -11.23
N VAL A 14 -1.54 3.14 -10.40
CA VAL A 14 -1.57 4.60 -10.45
C VAL A 14 -0.34 5.07 -11.20
N GLU A 15 -0.54 5.98 -12.16
CA GLU A 15 0.56 6.61 -12.88
C GLU A 15 1.57 7.23 -11.91
N ILE A 16 2.85 6.90 -12.11
CA ILE A 16 3.95 7.36 -11.25
C ILE A 16 3.97 8.88 -11.17
N GLU A 17 3.79 9.59 -12.30
CA GLU A 17 3.79 11.06 -12.35
C GLU A 17 2.72 11.69 -11.44
N LYS A 18 1.58 11.02 -11.26
CA LYS A 18 0.51 11.47 -10.37
C LYS A 18 0.93 11.29 -8.91
N LEU A 19 1.53 10.15 -8.58
CA LEU A 19 2.03 9.88 -7.23
C LEU A 19 3.17 10.82 -6.85
N GLU A 20 4.09 11.11 -7.77
CA GLU A 20 5.18 12.06 -7.55
C GLU A 20 4.65 13.46 -7.24
N LYS A 21 3.60 13.92 -7.94
CA LYS A 21 2.95 15.20 -7.64
C LYS A 21 2.23 15.19 -6.29
N GLU A 22 1.50 14.13 -5.98
CA GLU A 22 0.73 14.03 -4.72
C GLU A 22 1.62 13.86 -3.49
N LEU A 23 2.79 13.23 -3.65
CA LEU A 23 3.73 12.94 -2.57
C LEU A 23 4.97 13.84 -2.57
N ALA A 24 5.01 14.88 -3.41
CA ALA A 24 6.17 15.76 -3.58
C ALA A 24 6.70 16.33 -2.26
N GLU A 25 5.83 16.58 -1.27
CA GLU A 25 6.21 17.13 0.02
C GLU A 25 6.80 16.10 1.01
N ILE A 26 6.63 14.80 0.76
CA ILE A 26 7.06 13.73 1.70
C ILE A 26 8.14 12.80 1.12
N ILE A 27 8.32 12.82 -0.20
CA ILE A 27 9.40 12.09 -0.88
C ILE A 27 10.72 12.76 -0.52
N ILE A 28 11.69 11.97 -0.08
CA ILE A 28 13.02 12.49 0.27
C ILE A 28 13.90 12.61 -0.96
N GLU A 29 14.97 13.41 -0.85
CA GLU A 29 15.92 13.56 -1.93
C GLU A 29 16.51 12.21 -2.39
N GLY A 30 16.48 11.99 -3.70
CA GLY A 30 16.98 10.77 -4.34
C GLY A 30 16.18 9.51 -4.00
N GLU A 31 14.98 9.60 -3.43
CA GLU A 31 14.00 8.50 -3.38
C GLU A 31 13.19 8.49 -4.69
N LYS A 32 12.94 7.30 -5.23
CA LYS A 32 12.20 7.10 -6.49
C LYS A 32 10.98 6.23 -6.25
N ILE A 33 9.83 6.66 -6.78
CA ILE A 33 8.62 5.83 -6.79
C ILE A 33 8.79 4.77 -7.89
N GLU A 34 8.72 3.50 -7.52
CA GLU A 34 8.82 2.37 -8.45
C GLU A 34 7.44 1.93 -8.95
N SER A 35 6.45 1.92 -8.06
CA SER A 35 5.07 1.62 -8.40
C SER A 35 4.12 2.17 -7.36
N GLY A 36 2.84 2.28 -7.71
CA GLY A 36 1.81 2.50 -6.72
C GLY A 36 0.46 2.00 -7.16
N TYR A 37 -0.30 1.54 -6.18
CA TYR A 37 -1.57 0.89 -6.36
C TYR A 37 -2.61 1.59 -5.51
N ASN A 38 -3.79 1.83 -6.07
CA ASN A 38 -4.91 2.34 -5.30
C ASN A 38 -5.91 1.23 -4.99
N VAL A 39 -6.31 1.18 -3.73
CA VAL A 39 -7.40 0.32 -3.27
C VAL A 39 -8.46 1.24 -2.70
N LEU A 40 -9.59 1.36 -3.41
CA LEU A 40 -10.63 2.36 -3.13
C LEU A 40 -10.07 3.79 -3.10
N ARG A 41 -9.82 4.33 -1.91
CA ARG A 41 -9.34 5.69 -1.66
C ARG A 41 -7.89 5.75 -1.17
N ASP A 42 -7.33 4.60 -0.80
CA ASP A 42 -6.01 4.50 -0.20
C ASP A 42 -4.98 4.17 -1.26
N TYR A 43 -3.73 4.60 -1.04
CA TYR A 43 -2.60 4.28 -1.91
C TYR A 43 -1.57 3.42 -1.18
N PHE A 44 -1.07 2.41 -1.89
CA PHE A 44 0.11 1.64 -1.55
C PHE A 44 1.20 2.06 -2.53
N VAL A 45 2.16 2.86 -2.07
CA VAL A 45 3.24 3.39 -2.91
C VAL A 45 4.55 2.71 -2.54
N PHE A 46 5.15 2.05 -3.51
CA PHE A 46 6.43 1.38 -3.39
C PHE A 46 7.51 2.28 -3.96
N THR A 47 8.49 2.64 -3.14
CA THR A 47 9.67 3.38 -3.56
C THR A 47 10.88 2.46 -3.62
N ASP A 48 12.06 2.99 -3.93
CA ASP A 48 13.33 2.25 -3.80
C ASP A 48 13.77 2.06 -2.33
N LYS A 49 13.10 2.72 -1.37
CA LYS A 49 13.52 2.77 0.04
C LYS A 49 12.48 2.25 1.04
N ARG A 50 11.18 2.47 0.78
CA ARG A 50 10.11 2.19 1.74
C ARG A 50 8.76 1.99 1.06
N LEU A 51 7.89 1.28 1.76
CA LEU A 51 6.45 1.28 1.48
C LEU A 51 5.82 2.50 2.14
N ILE A 52 5.05 3.28 1.38
CA ILE A 52 4.26 4.40 1.88
C ILE A 52 2.79 4.02 1.74
N LEU A 53 2.09 3.95 2.86
CA LEU A 53 0.64 3.77 2.90
C LEU A 53 -0.01 5.14 3.08
N VAL A 54 -0.87 5.51 2.13
CA VAL A 54 -1.62 6.77 2.17
C VAL A 54 -3.08 6.45 2.42
N ASP A 55 -3.58 6.84 3.58
CA ASP A 55 -4.97 6.59 3.99
C ASP A 55 -5.74 7.91 4.00
N LYS A 56 -6.81 7.99 3.20
CA LYS A 56 -7.66 9.18 3.08
C LYS A 56 -8.88 9.03 3.98
N GLN A 57 -8.79 9.62 5.17
CA GLN A 57 -9.80 9.50 6.22
C GLN A 57 -10.92 10.54 6.11
N GLY A 58 -12.10 10.14 6.59
CA GLY A 58 -13.27 10.99 6.73
C GLY A 58 -14.15 11.10 5.48
N VAL A 59 -15.29 11.79 5.64
CA VAL A 59 -16.28 11.96 4.56
C VAL A 59 -15.76 12.89 3.46
N THR A 60 -14.98 13.90 3.83
CA THR A 60 -14.40 14.89 2.90
C THR A 60 -13.06 14.47 2.33
N GLY A 61 -12.43 13.41 2.86
CA GLY A 61 -11.10 12.94 2.44
C GLY A 61 -9.95 13.93 2.68
N LYS A 62 -10.19 15.00 3.46
CA LYS A 62 -9.18 16.04 3.72
C LYS A 62 -8.12 15.63 4.74
N LYS A 63 -8.44 14.66 5.61
CA LYS A 63 -7.48 14.14 6.58
C LYS A 63 -6.74 12.99 5.90
N ILE A 64 -5.44 13.17 5.70
CA ILE A 64 -4.59 12.16 5.07
C ILE A 64 -3.58 11.68 6.11
N GLU A 65 -3.48 10.37 6.27
CA GLU A 65 -2.44 9.73 7.07
C GLU A 65 -1.40 9.12 6.13
N TYR A 66 -0.13 9.46 6.35
CA TYR A 66 1.01 8.90 5.63
C TYR A 66 1.80 7.99 6.57
N HIS A 67 1.71 6.68 6.36
CA HIS A 67 2.43 5.69 7.14
C HIS A 67 3.58 5.12 6.33
N THR A 68 4.80 5.43 6.76
CA THR A 68 6.05 4.95 6.13
C THR A 68 6.55 3.67 6.81
N ILE A 69 6.88 2.65 6.02
CA ILE A 69 7.50 1.41 6.46
C ILE A 69 8.77 1.14 5.63
N PRO A 70 9.97 1.42 6.17
CA PRO A 70 11.22 1.10 5.48
C PRO A 70 11.34 -0.40 5.23
N TYR A 71 11.78 -0.82 4.03
CA TYR A 71 11.83 -2.25 3.70
C TYR A 71 12.74 -3.05 4.64
N LYS A 72 13.86 -2.46 5.07
CA LYS A 72 14.77 -3.06 6.06
C LYS A 72 14.11 -3.41 7.41
N ASN A 73 12.97 -2.81 7.71
CA ASN A 73 12.23 -3.04 8.95
C ASN A 73 11.13 -4.10 8.79
N ILE A 74 10.79 -4.53 7.56
CA ILE A 74 9.81 -5.58 7.32
C ILE A 74 10.49 -6.93 7.56
N ARG A 75 10.03 -7.66 8.58
CA ARG A 75 10.60 -8.96 8.97
C ARG A 75 10.00 -10.11 8.18
N HIS A 76 8.69 -10.10 8.02
CA HIS A 76 7.96 -10.99 7.13
C HIS A 76 6.60 -10.38 6.80
N PHE A 77 5.94 -10.93 5.79
CA PHE A 77 4.60 -10.55 5.38
C PHE A 77 3.77 -11.79 5.08
N SER A 78 2.46 -11.63 5.14
CA SER A 78 1.50 -12.65 4.74
C SER A 78 0.39 -11.97 3.94
N ILE A 79 -0.08 -12.65 2.91
CA ILE A 79 -1.25 -12.22 2.16
C ILE A 79 -2.27 -13.35 2.21
N GLU A 80 -3.46 -13.03 2.66
CA GLU A 80 -4.62 -13.91 2.65
C GLU A 80 -5.53 -13.46 1.51
N SER A 81 -5.73 -14.33 0.52
CA SER A 81 -6.58 -14.02 -0.63
C SER A 81 -8.06 -14.10 -0.26
N ALA A 82 -8.88 -13.28 -0.92
CA ALA A 82 -10.34 -13.38 -0.89
C ALA A 82 -10.80 -14.81 -1.25
N GLY A 83 -11.65 -15.39 -0.41
CA GLY A 83 -12.29 -16.69 -0.66
C GLY A 83 -13.52 -16.56 -1.58
N THR A 84 -14.20 -17.67 -1.87
CA THR A 84 -15.39 -17.65 -2.74
C THR A 84 -16.56 -16.82 -2.18
N PHE A 85 -16.59 -16.61 -0.86
CA PHE A 85 -17.64 -15.86 -0.15
C PHE A 85 -17.16 -14.56 0.50
N ASP A 86 -15.86 -14.43 0.77
CA ASP A 86 -15.26 -13.25 1.39
C ASP A 86 -14.52 -12.45 0.33
N ARG A 87 -14.90 -11.18 0.13
CA ARG A 87 -14.44 -10.36 -1.01
C ARG A 87 -13.19 -9.55 -0.70
N ASP A 88 -12.68 -9.67 0.51
CA ASP A 88 -11.55 -8.90 1.00
C ASP A 88 -10.32 -9.81 1.04
N ALA A 89 -9.24 -9.37 0.43
CA ALA A 89 -7.92 -9.91 0.70
C ALA A 89 -7.29 -9.16 1.88
N GLU A 90 -6.42 -9.79 2.65
CA GLU A 90 -5.78 -9.18 3.81
C GLU A 90 -4.26 -9.23 3.67
N LEU A 91 -3.61 -8.07 3.77
CA LEU A 91 -2.15 -7.94 3.85
C LEU A 91 -1.74 -7.75 5.31
N LYS A 92 -0.81 -8.57 5.77
CA LYS A 92 -0.20 -8.48 7.11
C LYS A 92 1.29 -8.22 6.97
N LEU A 93 1.77 -7.15 7.60
CA LEU A 93 3.19 -6.76 7.60
C LEU A 93 3.74 -6.77 9.02
N TRP A 94 4.71 -7.65 9.31
CA TRP A 94 5.41 -7.65 10.59
C TRP A 94 6.64 -6.77 10.51
N THR A 95 6.71 -5.78 11.40
CA THR A 95 7.82 -4.83 11.44
C THR A 95 8.70 -5.06 12.66
N ALA A 96 9.97 -4.66 12.55
CA ALA A 96 10.92 -4.79 13.64
C ALA A 96 10.43 -4.03 14.89
N GLY A 97 10.26 -4.75 16.00
CA GLY A 97 9.86 -4.17 17.29
C GLY A 97 8.35 -4.23 17.58
N LEU A 98 7.52 -4.67 16.63
CA LEU A 98 6.10 -4.94 16.87
C LEU A 98 5.83 -6.44 16.91
N THR A 99 5.04 -6.88 17.90
CA THR A 99 4.57 -8.27 18.00
C THR A 99 3.36 -8.53 17.11
N GLU A 100 2.54 -7.51 16.89
CA GLU A 100 1.36 -7.58 16.03
C GLU A 100 1.66 -7.00 14.63
N PRO A 101 1.10 -7.59 13.56
CA PRO A 101 1.28 -7.08 12.21
C PRO A 101 0.50 -5.77 12.00
N ILE A 102 0.97 -4.98 11.04
CA ILE A 102 0.13 -3.97 10.41
C ILE A 102 -0.79 -4.69 9.43
N GLU A 103 -2.09 -4.64 9.70
CA GLU A 103 -3.11 -5.29 8.87
C GLU A 103 -3.78 -4.28 7.95
N LYS A 104 -3.88 -4.62 6.65
CA LYS A 104 -4.58 -3.82 5.65
C LYS A 104 -5.50 -4.70 4.81
N LYS A 105 -6.79 -4.38 4.83
CA LYS A 105 -7.80 -5.03 4.00
C LYS A 105 -7.82 -4.43 2.60
N ILE A 106 -7.77 -5.30 1.61
CA ILE A 106 -7.77 -5.00 0.19
C ILE A 106 -9.09 -5.48 -0.38
N TRP A 107 -9.97 -4.53 -0.71
CA TRP A 107 -11.28 -4.82 -1.30
C TRP A 107 -11.10 -5.16 -2.78
N GLN A 108 -11.55 -6.34 -3.21
CA GLN A 108 -11.59 -6.66 -4.63
C GLN A 108 -12.86 -6.06 -5.27
N LYS A 109 -12.69 -5.12 -6.21
CA LYS A 109 -13.79 -4.67 -7.07
C LYS A 109 -13.87 -5.57 -8.31
N ILE A 110 -15.10 -5.97 -8.65
CA ILE A 110 -15.46 -6.57 -9.94
C ILE A 110 -15.48 -5.48 -11.00
#